data_AF-A0A2J6QRV7-F1
#
_entry.id   AF-A0A2J6QRV7-F1
#
_cell.length_a   1.000
_cell.length_b   1.000
_cell.length_c   1.000
_cell.angle_alpha   90.00
_cell.angle_beta   90.00
_cell.angle_gamma   90.00
#
_symmetry.space_group_name_H-M   'P 1'
#
loop_
_entity.id
_entity.type
_entity.pdbx_description
1 polymer ?
#
loop_
_entity_poly.entity_id
_entity_poly.type
_entity_poly.pdbx_seq_one_letter_code
_entity_poly.pdbx_strand_id
1 'polypeptide(L)'
;MLLRTLYDQLLTWEPIRQMLTPGGGSLVDSSVLTPIQIAIITAQIGTAFSAGLTFFDTGYCNPAQTTTVGICPPKLSINPWVSDVIIVTLVVQVLTILYVISQWWKKPGGFSADPTSIAGIAAFMGHPEIEQEFVQIPTEINYAGLKRRLKGKKFRLGQFATERGIVKYGIMPVDDEENNSSKEGFFDKLRAPFLSVKSRIPWLQSWKKNRYMFDVLFVMLLIALLGLTIDAVSRYNKTQVVFLATASAHGTAWRIFTAFLGVVVSYYWGQIFQDAQTFAPYIDLGQGSSDPDSTILLRRHSIPLTAFLPLIWHCHYTPAMIAFTGLAAELLIVSLSGLPYRPGQSRGEFLFWGITCLSILTIMLIQLIFLANWRRKLPHLPRAPESIAAVMTYVAGTSMTRDFNGLEQLKRSERDQAIRDLEKTYAYWWRREEDGRIRWVVDVVPENKNNRALMDGASEFS
;
A
#
# COMPACT_ATOMS: atom_id res chain seq x y z
N MET A 1 -7.47 7.17 -11.27
CA MET A 1 -6.09 6.61 -11.29
C MET A 1 -5.08 7.47 -10.53
N LEU A 2 -4.76 8.72 -10.92
CA LEU A 2 -3.73 9.56 -10.25
C LEU A 2 -4.08 10.03 -8.82
N LEU A 3 -5.37 10.18 -8.49
CA LEU A 3 -5.77 10.67 -7.17
C LEU A 3 -5.51 9.65 -6.05
N ARG A 4 -5.84 8.37 -6.27
CA ARG A 4 -5.58 7.28 -5.31
C ARG A 4 -4.11 7.26 -4.90
N THR A 5 -3.23 7.36 -5.89
CA THR A 5 -1.79 7.26 -5.67
C THR A 5 -1.22 8.45 -4.91
N LEU A 6 -1.82 9.63 -5.10
CA LEU A 6 -1.51 10.83 -4.32
C LEU A 6 -2.00 10.68 -2.88
N TYR A 7 -3.19 10.11 -2.67
CA TYR A 7 -3.69 9.80 -1.32
C TYR A 7 -2.87 8.73 -0.59
N ASP A 8 -2.45 7.68 -1.28
CA ASP A 8 -1.59 6.63 -0.69
C ASP A 8 -0.22 7.19 -0.28
N GLN A 9 0.35 8.13 -1.06
CA GLN A 9 1.53 8.88 -0.59
C GLN A 9 1.20 9.69 0.65
N LEU A 10 0.10 10.44 0.66
CA LEU A 10 -0.24 11.25 1.82
C LEU A 10 -0.47 10.42 3.08
N LEU A 11 -1.02 9.21 2.95
CA LEU A 11 -1.15 8.25 4.04
C LEU A 11 0.20 7.78 4.59
N THR A 12 1.22 7.56 3.74
CA THR A 12 2.56 7.20 4.24
C THR A 12 3.24 8.37 4.96
N TRP A 13 2.92 9.61 4.60
CA TRP A 13 3.39 10.82 5.28
C TRP A 13 2.55 11.22 6.50
N GLU A 14 1.36 10.64 6.69
CA GLU A 14 0.43 11.01 7.75
C GLU A 14 0.96 10.75 9.17
N PRO A 15 1.62 9.62 9.49
CA PRO A 15 2.21 9.40 10.82
C PRO A 15 3.25 10.46 11.18
N ILE A 16 4.09 10.86 10.23
CA ILE A 16 5.12 11.89 10.42
C ILE A 16 4.50 13.24 10.61
N ARG A 17 3.43 13.50 9.87
CA ARG A 17 2.66 14.71 10.00
C ARG A 17 1.96 14.81 11.36
N GLN A 18 1.50 13.69 11.91
CA GLN A 18 0.99 13.62 13.29
C GLN A 18 2.10 13.83 14.32
N MET A 19 3.31 13.31 14.06
CA MET A 19 4.48 13.57 14.90
C MET A 19 4.97 15.03 14.83
N LEU A 20 4.58 15.77 13.79
CA LEU A 20 4.89 17.19 13.61
C LEU A 20 3.93 18.14 14.32
N THR A 21 2.75 17.65 14.70
CA THR A 21 1.79 18.45 15.49
C THR A 21 2.25 18.53 16.94
N PRO A 22 2.03 19.68 17.63
CA PRO A 22 2.51 19.90 18.99
C PRO A 22 2.04 18.86 20.01
N GLY A 23 0.87 18.22 19.80
CA GLY A 23 0.37 17.14 20.66
C GLY A 23 0.92 15.74 20.40
N GLY A 24 1.87 15.58 19.47
CA GLY A 24 2.46 14.29 19.08
C GLY A 24 1.52 13.32 18.35
N GLY A 25 2.09 12.23 17.82
CA GLY A 25 1.39 11.19 17.07
C GLY A 25 1.75 9.78 17.54
N SER A 26 0.96 8.79 17.14
CA SER A 26 1.29 7.37 17.40
C SER A 26 2.13 6.81 16.25
N LEU A 27 3.20 6.06 16.58
CA LEU A 27 4.02 5.34 15.59
C LEU A 27 3.34 4.09 15.01
N VAL A 28 2.21 3.66 15.59
CA VAL A 28 1.54 2.38 15.28
C VAL A 28 0.07 2.58 14.84
N ASP A 29 -0.51 3.75 15.07
CA ASP A 29 -1.91 4.06 14.78
C ASP A 29 -2.06 5.30 13.88
N SER A 30 -2.30 5.09 12.59
CA SER A 30 -2.84 6.09 11.64
C SER A 30 -4.36 5.95 11.46
N SER A 31 -5.04 5.26 12.38
CA SER A 31 -6.35 4.64 12.15
C SER A 31 -7.58 5.50 12.47
N VAL A 32 -7.43 6.82 12.50
CA VAL A 32 -8.59 7.70 12.39
C VAL A 32 -9.09 7.60 10.95
N LEU A 33 -10.41 7.64 10.74
CA LEU A 33 -11.01 7.74 9.41
C LEU A 33 -10.62 9.12 8.84
N THR A 34 -9.40 9.23 8.34
CA THR A 34 -8.85 10.50 7.89
C THR A 34 -9.60 10.90 6.62
N PRO A 35 -9.81 12.19 6.36
CA PRO A 35 -10.47 12.65 5.13
C PRO A 35 -9.83 12.07 3.85
N ILE A 36 -8.58 11.63 3.94
CA ILE A 36 -7.83 10.93 2.89
C ILE A 36 -8.39 9.52 2.63
N GLN A 37 -8.73 8.73 3.64
CA GLN A 37 -9.33 7.41 3.43
C GLN A 37 -10.73 7.50 2.81
N ILE A 38 -11.52 8.50 3.22
CA ILE A 38 -12.81 8.81 2.58
C ILE A 38 -12.61 9.17 1.11
N ALA A 39 -11.58 9.95 0.80
CA ALA A 39 -11.23 10.30 -0.58
C ALA A 39 -10.88 9.07 -1.42
N ILE A 40 -10.10 8.13 -0.89
CA ILE A 40 -9.76 6.89 -1.59
C ILE A 40 -11.02 6.08 -1.90
N ILE A 41 -11.88 5.85 -0.91
CA ILE A 41 -13.11 5.06 -1.09
C ILE A 41 -14.03 5.73 -2.12
N THR A 42 -14.21 7.04 -2.03
CA THR A 42 -15.07 7.79 -2.96
C THR A 42 -14.50 7.82 -4.38
N ALA A 43 -13.18 7.84 -4.56
CA ALA A 43 -12.54 7.73 -5.87
C ALA A 43 -12.78 6.37 -6.53
N GLN A 44 -12.76 5.30 -5.73
CA GLN A 44 -13.01 3.93 -6.20
C GLN A 44 -14.47 3.74 -6.62
N ILE A 45 -15.41 4.28 -5.83
CA ILE A 45 -16.83 4.28 -6.17
C ILE A 45 -17.07 5.05 -7.47
N GLY A 46 -16.53 6.28 -7.59
CA GLY A 46 -16.67 7.08 -8.81
C GLY A 46 -16.14 6.37 -10.06
N THR A 47 -15.01 5.66 -9.94
CA THR A 47 -14.42 4.88 -11.04
C THR A 47 -15.35 3.74 -11.48
N ALA A 48 -15.92 2.97 -10.55
CA ALA A 48 -16.86 1.89 -10.89
C ALA A 48 -18.17 2.42 -11.52
N PHE A 49 -18.70 3.54 -11.02
CA PHE A 49 -19.94 4.12 -11.52
C PHE A 49 -19.77 4.78 -12.90
N SER A 50 -18.56 5.24 -13.24
CA SER A 50 -18.26 5.79 -14.58
C SER A 50 -18.58 4.79 -15.70
N ALA A 51 -18.49 3.48 -15.42
CA ALA A 51 -18.85 2.43 -16.35
C ALA A 51 -20.32 2.43 -16.76
N GLY A 52 -21.22 3.02 -15.96
CA GLY A 52 -22.67 3.06 -16.20
C GLY A 52 -23.20 4.42 -16.68
N LEU A 53 -22.33 5.42 -16.86
CA LEU A 53 -22.75 6.80 -17.15
C LEU A 53 -23.49 6.94 -18.48
N THR A 54 -23.00 6.27 -19.53
CA THR A 54 -23.52 6.41 -20.89
C THR A 54 -24.20 5.13 -21.38
N PHE A 55 -25.30 5.31 -22.09
CA PHE A 55 -26.01 4.24 -22.79
C PHE A 55 -26.53 4.73 -24.15
N PHE A 56 -26.75 3.80 -25.07
CA PHE A 56 -27.39 4.12 -26.35
C PHE A 56 -28.90 3.99 -26.18
N ASP A 57 -29.59 5.12 -26.37
CA ASP A 57 -31.03 5.20 -26.39
C ASP A 57 -31.53 4.95 -27.81
N THR A 58 -32.28 3.86 -27.97
CA THR A 58 -32.93 3.48 -29.23
C THR A 58 -34.43 3.80 -29.22
N GLY A 59 -34.97 4.33 -28.12
CA GLY A 59 -36.39 4.67 -27.95
C GLY A 59 -36.73 6.12 -28.25
N TYR A 60 -35.73 6.97 -28.50
CA TYR A 60 -35.93 8.38 -28.86
C TYR A 60 -36.35 8.52 -30.32
N CYS A 61 -37.63 8.32 -30.61
CA CYS A 61 -38.21 8.60 -31.91
C CYS A 61 -38.99 9.92 -31.86
N ASN A 62 -38.63 10.85 -32.75
CA ASN A 62 -39.34 12.11 -32.91
C ASN A 62 -40.65 11.84 -33.68
N PRO A 63 -41.83 12.31 -33.21
CA PRO A 63 -43.11 11.98 -33.85
C PRO A 63 -43.23 12.44 -35.32
N ALA A 64 -42.37 13.35 -35.78
CA ALA A 64 -42.33 13.86 -37.15
C ALA A 64 -41.67 12.94 -38.19
N GLN A 65 -41.07 11.80 -37.80
CA GLN A 65 -40.36 10.86 -38.68
C GLN A 65 -41.08 9.51 -38.89
N THR A 66 -42.40 9.47 -38.69
CA THR A 66 -43.23 8.26 -38.63
C THR A 66 -43.60 7.63 -39.98
N THR A 67 -43.11 8.13 -41.12
CA THR A 67 -43.50 7.60 -42.44
C THR A 67 -42.64 6.45 -42.95
N THR A 68 -41.54 6.10 -42.29
CA THR A 68 -40.74 4.91 -42.62
C THR A 68 -40.52 4.08 -41.37
N VAL A 69 -40.88 2.80 -41.44
CA VAL A 69 -40.84 1.81 -40.36
C VAL A 69 -39.50 1.85 -39.59
N GLY A 70 -39.51 2.49 -38.42
CA GLY A 70 -39.01 1.90 -37.17
C GLY A 70 -37.50 1.71 -36.97
N ILE A 71 -36.61 2.54 -37.52
CA ILE A 71 -35.18 2.53 -37.11
C ILE A 71 -34.75 3.97 -36.78
N CYS A 72 -34.82 4.32 -35.50
CA CYS A 72 -34.32 5.59 -35.00
C CYS A 72 -32.79 5.51 -34.84
N PRO A 73 -32.01 6.52 -35.28
CA PRO A 73 -30.56 6.49 -35.11
C PRO A 73 -30.22 6.46 -33.62
N PRO A 74 -29.26 5.62 -33.18
CA PRO A 74 -28.92 5.51 -31.77
C PRO A 74 -28.41 6.85 -31.25
N LYS A 75 -29.00 7.35 -30.16
CA LYS A 75 -28.56 8.56 -29.47
C LYS A 75 -27.77 8.17 -28.23
N LEU A 76 -26.61 8.77 -28.03
CA LEU A 76 -25.88 8.63 -26.78
C LEU A 76 -26.60 9.44 -25.68
N SER A 77 -27.14 8.74 -24.69
CA SER A 77 -27.86 9.33 -23.56
C SER A 77 -27.10 9.07 -22.25
N ILE A 78 -27.33 9.94 -21.27
CA ILE A 78 -26.69 9.91 -19.95
C ILE A 78 -27.70 9.40 -18.92
N ASN A 79 -27.25 8.52 -18.03
CA ASN A 79 -28.09 8.06 -16.94
C ASN A 79 -28.07 9.07 -15.78
N PRO A 80 -29.19 9.74 -15.44
CA PRO A 80 -29.20 10.85 -14.49
C PRO A 80 -28.73 10.44 -13.09
N TRP A 81 -29.20 9.30 -12.56
CA TRP A 81 -28.81 8.87 -11.21
C TRP A 81 -27.32 8.50 -11.12
N VAL A 82 -26.74 7.94 -12.19
CA VAL A 82 -25.29 7.64 -12.23
C VAL A 82 -24.48 8.93 -12.33
N SER A 83 -24.94 9.89 -13.12
CA SER A 83 -24.34 11.21 -13.24
C SER A 83 -24.28 11.92 -11.88
N ASP A 84 -25.38 11.91 -11.12
CA ASP A 84 -25.43 12.53 -9.79
C ASP A 84 -24.40 11.92 -8.84
N VAL A 85 -24.26 10.58 -8.84
CA VAL A 85 -23.24 9.89 -8.03
C VAL A 85 -21.82 10.32 -8.44
N ILE A 86 -21.54 10.38 -9.73
CA ILE A 86 -20.22 10.81 -10.22
C ILE A 86 -19.93 12.26 -9.84
N ILE A 87 -20.90 13.17 -9.98
CA ILE A 87 -20.74 14.57 -9.58
C ILE A 87 -20.44 14.67 -8.08
N VAL A 88 -21.20 13.98 -7.23
CA VAL A 88 -20.97 13.97 -5.77
C VAL A 88 -19.58 13.44 -5.44
N THR A 89 -19.16 12.34 -6.05
CA THR A 89 -17.81 11.79 -5.80
C THR A 89 -16.72 12.78 -6.22
N LEU A 90 -16.85 13.46 -7.37
CA LEU A 90 -15.90 14.47 -7.82
C LEU A 90 -15.84 15.68 -6.88
N VAL A 91 -16.97 16.15 -6.37
CA VAL A 91 -17.00 17.24 -5.37
C VAL A 91 -16.23 16.85 -4.10
N VAL A 92 -16.42 15.63 -3.61
CA VAL A 92 -15.66 15.12 -2.44
C VAL A 92 -14.15 15.03 -2.75
N GLN A 93 -13.76 14.61 -3.97
CA GLN A 93 -12.36 14.61 -4.39
C GLN A 93 -11.76 16.02 -4.39
N VAL A 94 -12.48 17.02 -4.90
CA VAL A 94 -12.02 18.42 -4.92
C VAL A 94 -11.84 18.95 -3.50
N LEU A 95 -12.81 18.74 -2.62
CA LEU A 95 -12.73 19.19 -1.21
C LEU A 95 -11.55 18.53 -0.47
N THR A 96 -11.31 17.25 -0.71
CA THR A 96 -10.20 16.53 -0.07
C THR A 96 -8.84 16.97 -0.63
N ILE A 97 -8.73 17.27 -1.94
CA ILE A 97 -7.52 17.87 -2.52
C ILE A 97 -7.26 19.25 -1.91
N LEU A 98 -8.29 20.11 -1.79
CA LEU A 98 -8.15 21.42 -1.16
C LEU A 98 -7.70 21.31 0.29
N TYR A 99 -8.29 20.36 1.05
CA TYR A 99 -7.85 20.06 2.40
C TYR A 99 -6.36 19.67 2.41
N VAL A 100 -5.95 18.72 1.56
CA VAL A 100 -4.56 18.27 1.46
C VAL A 100 -3.61 19.41 1.10
N ILE A 101 -3.97 20.28 0.15
CA ILE A 101 -3.15 21.43 -0.24
C ILE A 101 -3.00 22.41 0.93
N SER A 102 -4.11 22.75 1.61
CA SER A 102 -4.09 23.59 2.82
C SER A 102 -3.17 23.02 3.89
N GLN A 103 -3.19 21.70 4.04
CA GLN A 103 -2.36 20.99 4.98
C GLN A 103 -0.89 20.88 4.55
N TRP A 104 -0.59 20.86 3.25
CA TRP A 104 0.78 20.88 2.73
C TRP A 104 1.44 22.23 3.00
N TRP A 105 0.68 23.33 2.89
CA TRP A 105 1.20 24.67 3.16
C TRP A 105 1.55 24.92 4.64
N LYS A 106 1.03 24.08 5.54
CA LYS A 106 1.35 24.11 6.98
C LYS A 106 2.62 23.32 7.35
N LYS A 107 3.34 22.73 6.38
CA LYS A 107 4.56 21.96 6.68
C LYS A 107 5.70 22.91 7.04
N PRO A 108 6.36 22.76 8.20
CA PRO A 108 7.62 23.46 8.48
C PRO A 108 8.67 23.00 7.46
N GLY A 109 9.24 23.95 6.73
CA GLY A 109 10.29 23.70 5.73
C GLY A 109 11.57 23.24 6.43
N GLY A 110 12.07 22.05 6.07
CA GLY A 110 13.31 21.50 6.64
C GLY A 110 13.44 19.98 6.58
N PHE A 111 12.36 19.27 6.23
CA PHE A 111 12.41 17.80 6.18
C PHE A 111 12.99 17.29 4.86
N SER A 112 14.15 16.63 4.97
CA SER A 112 14.81 16.01 3.83
C SER A 112 14.88 14.49 3.91
N ALA A 113 14.85 13.89 5.10
CA ALA A 113 14.91 12.43 5.20
C ALA A 113 13.58 11.77 4.81
N ASP A 114 13.63 11.03 3.69
CA ASP A 114 12.54 10.17 3.22
C ASP A 114 12.27 9.08 4.29
N PRO A 115 11.09 9.06 4.92
CA PRO A 115 10.73 8.11 5.97
C PRO A 115 10.42 6.70 5.46
N THR A 116 10.45 6.54 4.14
CA THR A 116 10.08 5.30 3.45
C THR A 116 11.24 4.33 3.32
N SER A 117 12.48 4.77 3.58
CA SER A 117 13.68 3.93 3.53
C SER A 117 14.16 3.55 4.94
N ILE A 118 14.83 2.40 5.04
CA ILE A 118 15.39 1.92 6.32
C ILE A 118 16.42 2.92 6.84
N ALA A 119 17.27 3.45 5.95
CA ALA A 119 18.26 4.48 6.29
C ALA A 119 17.62 5.78 6.82
N GLY A 120 16.47 6.20 6.28
CA GLY A 120 15.75 7.36 6.77
C GLY A 120 15.22 7.17 8.19
N ILE A 121 14.64 6.00 8.47
CA ILE A 121 14.14 5.66 9.82
C ILE A 121 15.31 5.54 10.81
N ALA A 122 16.41 4.93 10.39
CA ALA A 122 17.64 4.79 11.18
C ALA A 122 18.23 6.16 11.57
N ALA A 123 18.30 7.10 10.62
CA ALA A 123 18.79 8.45 10.87
C ALA A 123 17.93 9.18 11.92
N PHE A 124 16.60 9.05 11.86
CA PHE A 124 15.72 9.69 12.85
C PHE A 124 15.69 9.02 14.24
N MET A 125 16.30 7.84 14.39
CA MET A 125 16.31 7.07 15.64
C MET A 125 17.58 7.32 16.45
N GLY A 126 17.87 8.59 16.75
CA GLY A 126 19.05 8.99 17.51
C GLY A 126 18.82 9.25 19.00
N HIS A 127 17.58 9.18 19.49
CA HIS A 127 17.23 9.55 20.88
C HIS A 127 17.50 8.39 21.85
N PRO A 128 18.29 8.60 22.92
CA PRO A 128 18.74 7.51 23.80
C PRO A 128 17.58 6.76 24.47
N GLU A 129 16.55 7.47 24.93
CA GLU A 129 15.40 6.82 25.58
C GLU A 129 14.60 5.93 24.62
N ILE A 130 14.46 6.34 23.36
CA ILE A 130 13.74 5.56 22.34
C ILE A 130 14.59 4.37 21.93
N GLU A 131 15.90 4.57 21.75
CA GLU A 131 16.79 3.47 21.41
C GLU A 131 16.76 2.39 22.50
N GLN A 132 16.86 2.78 23.77
CA GLN A 132 16.74 1.86 24.91
C GLN A 132 15.37 1.19 24.98
N GLU A 133 14.29 1.93 24.77
CA GLU A 133 12.94 1.35 24.78
C GLU A 133 12.78 0.29 23.69
N PHE A 134 13.23 0.58 22.46
CA PHE A 134 13.07 -0.32 21.32
C PHE A 134 14.03 -1.51 21.38
N VAL A 135 15.22 -1.35 21.96
CA VAL A 135 16.15 -2.43 22.30
C VAL A 135 15.54 -3.42 23.29
N GLN A 136 14.79 -2.94 24.28
CA GLN A 136 14.15 -3.79 25.29
C GLN A 136 12.95 -4.60 24.78
N ILE A 137 12.52 -4.39 23.52
CA ILE A 137 11.37 -5.10 22.97
C ILE A 137 11.76 -6.57 22.68
N PRO A 138 10.99 -7.56 23.18
CA PRO A 138 11.28 -8.98 22.93
C PRO A 138 11.37 -9.28 21.45
N THR A 139 12.25 -10.19 21.04
CA THR A 139 12.48 -10.54 19.63
C THR A 139 11.24 -11.02 18.88
N GLU A 140 10.53 -11.98 19.47
CA GLU A 140 9.41 -12.68 18.85
C GLU A 140 8.03 -12.01 19.09
N ILE A 141 7.99 -10.72 19.49
CA ILE A 141 6.69 -10.06 19.68
C ILE A 141 6.02 -9.81 18.32
N ASN A 142 4.76 -10.24 18.16
CA ASN A 142 3.96 -9.93 16.97
C ASN A 142 3.56 -8.44 16.93
N TYR A 143 3.15 -7.94 15.76
CA TYR A 143 2.67 -6.56 15.59
C TYR A 143 1.57 -6.16 16.58
N ALA A 144 0.64 -7.08 16.89
CA ALA A 144 -0.40 -6.84 17.90
C ALA A 144 0.17 -6.65 19.32
N GLY A 145 1.24 -7.36 19.66
CA GLY A 145 1.94 -7.19 20.93
C GLY A 145 2.75 -5.89 20.96
N LEU A 146 3.42 -5.55 19.86
CA LEU A 146 4.11 -4.26 19.71
C LEU A 146 3.13 -3.09 19.89
N LYS A 147 1.96 -3.17 19.23
CA LYS A 147 0.89 -2.19 19.37
C LYS A 147 0.37 -2.05 20.81
N ARG A 148 0.25 -3.16 21.55
CA ARG A 148 -0.15 -3.13 22.97
C ARG A 148 0.91 -2.46 23.84
N ARG A 149 2.19 -2.69 23.55
CA ARG A 149 3.31 -2.13 24.33
C ARG A 149 3.52 -0.64 24.08
N LEU A 150 3.24 -0.18 22.86
CA LEU A 150 3.27 1.24 22.47
C LEU A 150 1.92 1.95 22.71
N LYS A 151 0.94 1.29 23.33
CA LYS A 151 -0.37 1.88 23.59
C LYS A 151 -0.25 2.97 24.66
N GLY A 152 -0.69 4.18 24.34
CA GLY A 152 -0.65 5.34 25.25
C GLY A 152 0.61 6.19 25.13
N LYS A 153 1.66 5.69 24.46
CA LYS A 153 2.86 6.47 24.16
C LYS A 153 2.66 7.32 22.93
N LYS A 154 2.99 8.62 23.05
CA LYS A 154 2.98 9.58 21.94
C LYS A 154 4.42 9.96 21.62
N PHE A 155 4.70 10.11 20.33
CA PHE A 155 6.00 10.48 19.82
C PHE A 155 5.86 11.77 19.01
N ARG A 156 6.86 12.63 19.09
CA ARG A 156 6.96 13.85 18.29
C ARG A 156 8.31 13.91 17.60
N LEU A 157 8.38 14.61 16.48
CA LEU A 157 9.64 14.94 15.83
C LEU A 157 10.12 16.28 16.35
N GLY A 158 11.39 16.37 16.72
CA GLY A 158 12.01 17.66 17.01
C GLY A 158 13.47 17.53 17.43
N GLN A 159 13.99 18.65 17.94
CA GLN A 159 15.38 18.75 18.34
C GLN A 159 15.56 18.31 19.79
N PHE A 160 16.58 17.48 20.03
CA PHE A 160 16.98 17.05 21.37
C PHE A 160 18.50 17.14 21.51
N ALA A 161 18.97 17.46 22.71
CA ALA A 161 20.40 17.44 23.01
C ALA A 161 20.79 16.01 23.43
N THR A 162 21.80 15.45 22.76
CA THR A 162 22.42 14.20 23.23
C THR A 162 23.28 14.48 24.47
N GLU A 163 23.60 13.45 25.26
CA GLU A 163 24.51 13.52 26.42
C GLU A 163 25.85 14.22 26.13
N ARG A 164 26.26 14.29 24.86
CA ARG A 164 27.48 14.97 24.38
C ARG A 164 27.28 16.47 24.04
N GLY A 165 26.11 17.04 24.31
CA GLY A 165 25.77 18.44 24.00
C GLY A 165 25.48 18.72 22.52
N ILE A 166 25.46 17.69 21.67
CA ILE A 166 25.15 17.83 20.23
C ILE A 166 23.63 17.87 20.07
N VAL A 167 23.12 18.95 19.47
CA VAL A 167 21.71 19.08 19.10
C VAL A 167 21.44 18.18 17.89
N LYS A 168 20.53 17.24 18.05
CA LYS A 168 20.11 16.29 17.02
C LYS A 168 18.65 16.48 16.69
N TYR A 169 18.25 15.99 15.53
CA TYR A 169 16.86 16.01 15.09
C TYR A 169 16.34 14.59 14.95
N GLY A 170 15.23 14.26 15.59
CA GLY A 170 14.71 12.89 15.51
C GLY A 170 13.38 12.72 16.20
N ILE A 171 12.97 11.45 16.29
CA ILE A 171 11.79 11.07 17.05
C ILE A 171 12.15 11.18 18.53
N MET A 172 11.30 11.81 19.34
CA MET A 172 11.39 11.91 20.79
C MET A 172 10.04 11.58 21.44
N PRO A 173 10.01 11.06 22.67
CA PRO A 173 8.76 10.89 23.40
C PRO A 173 8.11 12.25 23.71
N VAL A 174 6.79 12.26 23.87
CA VAL A 174 6.04 13.40 24.41
C VAL A 174 5.84 13.13 25.89
N ASP A 175 6.28 14.06 26.75
CA ASP A 175 6.12 13.94 28.20
C ASP A 175 4.63 13.92 28.61
N ASP A 176 4.30 13.14 29.63
CA ASP A 176 2.93 12.82 30.04
C ASP A 176 2.10 14.04 30.52
N GLU A 177 2.72 15.20 30.78
CA GLU A 177 2.05 16.44 31.22
C GLU A 177 1.14 17.05 30.13
N GLU A 178 1.44 16.87 28.84
CA GLU A 178 0.60 17.34 27.73
C GLU A 178 -0.51 16.34 27.32
N ASN A 179 -0.55 15.16 27.96
CA ASN A 179 -1.37 14.03 27.52
C ASN A 179 -2.86 14.16 27.86
N ASN A 180 -3.26 15.16 28.67
CA ASN A 180 -4.62 15.36 29.18
C ASN A 180 -5.63 16.02 28.21
N SER A 181 -5.27 16.29 26.95
CA SER A 181 -6.16 17.01 26.02
C SER A 181 -6.67 16.19 24.82
N SER A 182 -6.59 14.85 24.84
CA SER A 182 -7.29 14.06 23.82
C SER A 182 -8.78 13.98 24.15
N LYS A 183 -9.56 14.93 23.64
CA LYS A 183 -11.03 14.79 23.56
C LYS A 183 -11.34 13.51 22.79
N GLU A 184 -11.93 12.54 23.48
CA GLU A 184 -12.44 11.31 22.87
C GLU A 184 -13.35 11.67 21.69
N GLY A 185 -12.90 11.36 20.48
CA GLY A 185 -13.68 11.62 19.29
C GLY A 185 -14.86 10.67 19.20
N PHE A 186 -15.97 11.13 18.60
CA PHE A 186 -17.13 10.30 18.27
C PHE A 186 -16.76 8.96 17.59
N PHE A 187 -15.67 8.95 16.83
CA PHE A 187 -15.15 7.77 16.14
C PHE A 187 -14.49 6.72 17.05
N ASP A 188 -13.96 7.08 18.23
CA ASP A 188 -13.38 6.10 19.16
C ASP A 188 -14.46 5.22 19.81
N LYS A 189 -15.67 5.77 20.01
CA LYS A 189 -16.85 5.02 20.48
C LYS A 189 -17.36 4.03 19.43
N LEU A 190 -17.30 4.37 18.15
CA LEU A 190 -17.62 3.47 17.04
C LEU A 190 -16.60 2.34 16.87
N ARG A 191 -15.36 2.54 17.34
CA ARG A 191 -14.24 1.62 17.17
C ARG A 191 -14.17 0.49 18.21
N ALA A 192 -14.61 0.76 19.44
CA ALA A 192 -14.63 -0.21 20.54
C ALA A 192 -15.28 -1.56 20.18
N PRO A 193 -16.46 -1.63 19.51
CA PRO A 193 -17.04 -2.91 19.13
C PRO A 193 -16.23 -3.64 18.03
N PHE A 194 -15.67 -2.93 17.05
CA PHE A 194 -14.91 -3.55 15.95
C PHE A 194 -13.55 -4.11 16.39
N LEU A 195 -12.86 -3.43 17.31
CA LEU A 195 -11.62 -3.92 17.92
C LEU A 195 -11.85 -5.15 18.82
N SER A 196 -12.97 -5.19 19.55
CA SER A 196 -13.39 -6.33 20.36
C SER A 196 -13.56 -7.58 19.49
N VAL A 197 -14.24 -7.46 18.35
CA VAL A 197 -14.42 -8.56 17.38
C VAL A 197 -13.07 -9.03 16.81
N LYS A 198 -12.19 -8.10 16.40
CA LYS A 198 -10.86 -8.45 15.85
C LYS A 198 -9.97 -9.16 16.88
N SER A 199 -10.10 -8.84 18.17
CA SER A 199 -9.32 -9.46 19.24
C SER A 199 -9.77 -10.87 19.63
N ARG A 200 -11.02 -11.24 19.31
CA ARG A 200 -11.63 -12.54 19.68
C ARG A 200 -11.35 -13.67 18.70
N ILE A 201 -10.78 -13.39 17.52
CA ILE A 201 -10.56 -14.43 16.51
C ILE A 201 -9.06 -14.78 16.44
N PRO A 202 -8.61 -15.93 16.96
CA PRO A 202 -7.19 -16.29 17.10
C PRO A 202 -6.43 -16.33 15.77
N TRP A 203 -7.11 -16.64 14.65
CA TRP A 203 -6.49 -16.72 13.32
C TRP A 203 -5.96 -15.39 12.77
N LEU A 204 -6.40 -14.25 13.33
CA LEU A 204 -6.05 -12.90 12.91
C LEU A 204 -4.74 -12.40 13.56
N GLN A 205 -4.11 -13.21 14.41
CA GLN A 205 -2.89 -12.82 15.14
C GLN A 205 -1.59 -13.04 14.35
N SER A 206 -1.54 -14.04 13.47
CA SER A 206 -0.38 -14.30 12.61
C SER A 206 -0.55 -13.57 11.28
N TRP A 207 0.31 -12.57 11.04
CA TRP A 207 0.25 -11.77 9.82
C TRP A 207 0.49 -12.62 8.55
N LYS A 208 1.42 -13.59 8.62
CA LYS A 208 1.71 -14.54 7.53
C LYS A 208 0.49 -15.39 7.17
N LYS A 209 -0.22 -15.95 8.17
CA LYS A 209 -1.41 -16.78 7.93
C LYS A 209 -2.57 -15.98 7.37
N ASN A 210 -2.82 -14.80 7.93
CA ASN A 210 -3.85 -13.89 7.45
C ASN A 210 -3.57 -13.48 5.99
N ARG A 211 -2.31 -13.17 5.68
CA ARG A 211 -1.90 -12.81 4.31
C ARG A 211 -2.12 -13.96 3.32
N TYR A 212 -1.69 -15.16 3.67
CA TYR A 212 -1.91 -16.35 2.85
C TYR A 212 -3.40 -16.59 2.57
N MET A 213 -4.25 -16.43 3.58
CA MET A 213 -5.71 -16.55 3.40
C MET A 213 -6.27 -15.53 2.41
N PHE A 214 -5.86 -14.26 2.53
CA PHE A 214 -6.26 -13.22 1.58
C PHE A 214 -5.78 -13.53 0.15
N ASP A 215 -4.56 -14.06 -0.01
CA ASP A 215 -4.04 -14.45 -1.32
C ASP A 215 -4.85 -15.61 -1.92
N VAL A 216 -5.21 -16.62 -1.11
CA VAL A 216 -6.05 -17.74 -1.57
C VAL A 216 -7.44 -17.25 -2.00
N LEU A 217 -8.07 -16.37 -1.21
CA LEU A 217 -9.36 -15.77 -1.56
C LEU A 217 -9.25 -14.96 -2.86
N PHE A 218 -8.15 -14.22 -3.02
CA PHE A 218 -7.89 -13.45 -4.23
C PHE A 218 -7.69 -14.33 -5.47
N VAL A 219 -6.95 -15.44 -5.36
CA VAL A 219 -6.81 -16.43 -6.44
C VAL A 219 -8.17 -17.01 -6.82
N MET A 220 -9.00 -17.36 -5.82
CA MET A 220 -10.36 -17.85 -6.07
C MET A 220 -11.22 -16.81 -6.81
N LEU A 221 -11.12 -15.53 -6.44
CA LEU A 221 -11.79 -14.44 -7.13
C LEU A 221 -11.32 -14.31 -8.59
N LEU A 222 -10.01 -14.38 -8.85
CA LEU A 222 -9.46 -14.31 -10.21
C LEU A 222 -9.89 -15.51 -11.06
N ILE A 223 -9.92 -16.72 -10.50
CA ILE A 223 -10.41 -17.91 -11.20
C ILE A 223 -11.90 -17.78 -11.52
N ALA A 224 -12.71 -17.27 -10.58
CA ALA A 224 -14.13 -17.01 -10.83
C ALA A 224 -14.35 -15.97 -11.94
N LEU A 225 -13.57 -14.88 -11.93
CA LEU A 225 -13.60 -13.87 -12.99
C LEU A 225 -13.14 -14.44 -14.34
N LEU A 226 -12.10 -15.27 -14.34
CA LEU A 226 -11.59 -15.93 -15.54
C LEU A 226 -12.65 -16.87 -16.12
N GLY A 227 -13.30 -17.69 -15.28
CA GLY A 227 -14.42 -18.53 -15.69
C GLY A 227 -15.58 -17.73 -16.28
N LEU A 228 -15.94 -16.60 -15.65
CA LEU A 228 -16.98 -15.69 -16.16
C LEU A 228 -16.60 -15.09 -17.52
N THR A 229 -15.33 -14.69 -17.71
CA THR A 229 -14.87 -14.16 -19.01
C THR A 229 -14.83 -15.23 -20.10
N ILE A 230 -14.45 -16.47 -19.77
CA ILE A 230 -14.47 -17.60 -20.70
C ILE A 230 -15.91 -17.94 -21.11
N ASP A 231 -16.85 -17.98 -20.16
CA ASP A 231 -18.26 -18.23 -20.47
C ASP A 231 -18.84 -17.10 -21.35
N ALA A 232 -18.50 -15.84 -21.06
CA ALA A 232 -18.91 -14.69 -21.87
C ALA A 232 -18.36 -14.75 -23.30
N VAL A 233 -17.09 -15.10 -23.49
CA VAL A 233 -16.45 -15.19 -24.82
C VAL A 233 -16.95 -16.41 -25.60
N SER A 234 -17.12 -17.57 -24.95
CA SER A 234 -17.60 -18.80 -25.60
C SER A 234 -19.05 -18.67 -26.06
N ARG A 235 -19.89 -17.95 -25.31
CA ARG A 235 -21.31 -17.69 -25.64
C ARG A 235 -21.52 -16.35 -26.36
N TYR A 236 -20.60 -15.97 -27.24
CA TYR A 236 -20.68 -14.69 -27.95
C TYR A 236 -22.00 -14.48 -28.74
N ASN A 237 -22.66 -15.56 -29.18
CA ASN A 237 -23.96 -15.49 -29.87
C ASN A 237 -25.17 -15.29 -28.96
N LYS A 238 -25.04 -15.53 -27.65
CA LYS A 238 -26.14 -15.50 -26.67
C LYS A 238 -25.66 -14.85 -25.35
N THR A 239 -25.10 -13.65 -25.45
CA THR A 239 -24.56 -12.90 -24.30
C THR A 239 -25.59 -12.62 -23.21
N GLN A 240 -26.88 -12.57 -23.55
CA GLN A 240 -28.00 -12.38 -22.63
C GLN A 240 -28.22 -13.53 -21.63
N VAL A 241 -27.61 -14.71 -21.87
CA VAL A 241 -27.72 -15.88 -20.99
C VAL A 241 -26.70 -15.79 -19.84
N VAL A 242 -25.54 -15.19 -20.09
CA VAL A 242 -24.46 -15.02 -19.09
C VAL A 242 -24.78 -13.88 -18.14
N PHE A 243 -25.33 -12.79 -18.69
CA PHE A 243 -25.74 -11.62 -17.94
C PHE A 243 -27.26 -11.57 -17.98
N LEU A 244 -27.89 -12.15 -16.94
CA LEU A 244 -29.35 -12.26 -16.87
C LEU A 244 -29.99 -10.91 -17.23
N ALA A 245 -30.80 -10.92 -18.28
CA ALA A 245 -31.57 -9.78 -18.75
C ALA A 245 -32.63 -9.28 -17.75
N THR A 246 -32.78 -9.92 -16.59
CA THR A 246 -33.81 -9.63 -15.58
C THR A 246 -33.44 -8.52 -14.59
N ALA A 247 -32.24 -7.93 -14.66
CA ALA A 247 -31.97 -6.63 -14.03
C ALA A 247 -32.53 -5.51 -14.94
N SER A 248 -33.85 -5.34 -14.86
CA SER A 248 -34.68 -4.42 -15.63
C SER A 248 -34.06 -3.02 -15.75
N ALA A 249 -34.00 -2.53 -17.00
CA ALA A 249 -33.44 -1.26 -17.48
C ALA A 249 -31.92 -1.29 -17.82
N HIS A 250 -31.62 -1.73 -19.06
CA HIS A 250 -30.42 -1.36 -19.84
C HIS A 250 -29.06 -1.99 -19.50
N GLY A 251 -28.98 -3.06 -18.69
CA GLY A 251 -27.68 -3.74 -18.41
C GLY A 251 -26.65 -2.86 -17.68
N THR A 252 -27.07 -1.68 -17.21
CA THR A 252 -26.21 -0.67 -16.58
C THR A 252 -25.69 -1.16 -15.23
N ALA A 253 -26.54 -1.81 -14.44
CA ALA A 253 -26.17 -2.37 -13.15
C ALA A 253 -25.05 -3.41 -13.27
N TRP A 254 -25.11 -4.27 -14.28
CA TRP A 254 -24.09 -5.29 -14.48
C TRP A 254 -22.74 -4.70 -14.92
N ARG A 255 -22.73 -3.59 -15.67
CA ARG A 255 -21.51 -2.82 -16.00
C ARG A 255 -20.86 -2.21 -14.77
N ILE A 256 -21.66 -1.63 -13.89
CA ILE A 256 -21.17 -1.07 -12.62
C ILE A 256 -20.62 -2.19 -11.75
N PHE A 257 -21.31 -3.34 -11.67
CA PHE A 257 -20.88 -4.49 -10.90
C PHE A 257 -19.55 -5.08 -11.40
N THR A 258 -19.40 -5.30 -12.71
CA THR A 258 -18.14 -5.79 -13.27
C THR A 258 -17.01 -4.76 -13.13
N ALA A 259 -17.27 -3.47 -13.35
CA ALA A 259 -16.28 -2.43 -13.09
C ALA A 259 -15.84 -2.40 -11.63
N PHE A 260 -16.78 -2.59 -10.69
CA PHE A 260 -16.48 -2.67 -9.26
C PHE A 260 -15.60 -3.88 -8.92
N LEU A 261 -15.86 -5.06 -9.50
CA LEU A 261 -14.99 -6.23 -9.34
C LEU A 261 -13.57 -5.94 -9.86
N GLY A 262 -13.44 -5.25 -11.00
CA GLY A 262 -12.14 -4.79 -11.50
C GLY A 262 -11.44 -3.84 -10.52
N VAL A 263 -12.18 -2.93 -9.90
CA VAL A 263 -11.66 -2.01 -8.87
C VAL A 263 -11.13 -2.77 -7.65
N VAL A 264 -11.85 -3.80 -7.18
CA VAL A 264 -11.39 -4.67 -6.09
C VAL A 264 -10.09 -5.39 -6.47
N VAL A 265 -9.98 -5.85 -7.73
CA VAL A 265 -8.77 -6.49 -8.24
C VAL A 265 -7.59 -5.51 -8.28
N SER A 266 -7.78 -4.29 -8.82
CA SER A 266 -6.74 -3.24 -8.78
C SER A 266 -6.36 -2.85 -7.35
N TYR A 267 -7.34 -2.80 -6.43
CA TYR A 267 -7.06 -2.50 -5.03
C TYR A 267 -6.08 -3.52 -4.44
N TYR A 268 -6.37 -4.81 -4.61
CA TYR A 268 -5.53 -5.89 -4.10
C TYR A 268 -4.14 -5.93 -4.75
N TRP A 269 -4.05 -5.72 -6.06
CA TRP A 269 -2.75 -5.60 -6.74
C TRP A 269 -1.92 -4.42 -6.24
N GLY A 270 -2.56 -3.29 -5.93
CA GLY A 270 -1.89 -2.16 -5.29
C GLY A 270 -1.30 -2.53 -3.92
N GLN A 271 -2.03 -3.32 -3.13
CA GLN A 271 -1.53 -3.83 -1.85
C GLN A 271 -0.37 -4.82 -2.03
N ILE A 272 -0.49 -5.78 -2.95
CA ILE A 272 0.61 -6.71 -3.29
C ILE A 272 1.86 -5.94 -3.71
N PHE A 273 1.70 -4.93 -4.58
CA PHE A 273 2.80 -4.11 -5.08
C PHE A 273 3.52 -3.37 -3.95
N GLN A 274 2.75 -2.72 -3.08
CA GLN A 274 3.27 -2.04 -1.91
C GLN A 274 4.06 -2.98 -1.00
N ASP A 275 3.60 -4.21 -0.81
CA ASP A 275 4.28 -5.19 0.03
C ASP A 275 5.52 -5.78 -0.63
N ALA A 276 5.47 -6.01 -1.95
CA ALA A 276 6.63 -6.47 -2.69
C ALA A 276 7.79 -5.48 -2.58
N GLN A 277 7.52 -4.17 -2.63
CA GLN A 277 8.55 -3.15 -2.40
C GLN A 277 9.06 -3.12 -0.96
N THR A 278 8.19 -3.35 0.02
CA THR A 278 8.59 -3.39 1.44
C THR A 278 9.46 -4.61 1.74
N PHE A 279 9.17 -5.77 1.15
CA PHE A 279 9.88 -7.02 1.42
C PHE A 279 11.13 -7.24 0.56
N ALA A 280 11.20 -6.65 -0.64
CA ALA A 280 12.36 -6.76 -1.53
C ALA A 280 13.71 -6.53 -0.83
N PRO A 281 13.94 -5.41 -0.11
CA PRO A 281 15.23 -5.18 0.52
C PRO A 281 15.57 -6.22 1.61
N TYR A 282 14.57 -6.78 2.29
CA TYR A 282 14.79 -7.78 3.33
C TYR A 282 15.19 -9.15 2.77
N ILE A 283 14.77 -9.49 1.55
CA ILE A 283 15.19 -10.73 0.88
C ILE A 283 16.67 -10.65 0.50
N ASP A 284 17.10 -9.49 0.02
CA ASP A 284 18.50 -9.27 -0.34
C ASP A 284 19.36 -9.20 0.94
N LEU A 285 18.93 -8.45 1.95
CA LEU A 285 19.59 -8.40 3.27
C LEU A 285 19.68 -9.77 3.96
N GLY A 286 18.70 -10.66 3.74
CA GLY A 286 18.70 -12.01 4.30
C GLY A 286 19.75 -12.94 3.69
N GLN A 287 20.28 -12.63 2.50
CA GLN A 287 21.31 -13.43 1.82
C GLN A 287 22.73 -13.16 2.35
N GLY A 288 22.89 -12.27 3.34
CA GLY A 288 24.18 -11.91 3.92
C GLY A 288 24.59 -10.49 3.54
N SER A 289 25.60 -10.33 2.68
CA SER A 289 26.12 -9.00 2.33
C SER A 289 25.34 -8.35 1.19
N SER A 290 24.66 -7.25 1.48
CA SER A 290 24.01 -6.41 0.46
C SER A 290 24.55 -4.98 0.43
N ASP A 291 24.57 -4.42 -0.78
CA ASP A 291 24.95 -3.02 -1.00
C ASP A 291 23.87 -2.05 -0.49
N PRO A 292 24.25 -0.83 -0.07
CA PRO A 292 23.32 0.15 0.46
C PRO A 292 22.24 0.59 -0.54
N ASP A 293 22.62 0.72 -1.82
CA ASP A 293 21.77 1.27 -2.89
C ASP A 293 20.57 0.38 -3.22
N SER A 294 20.76 -0.94 -3.20
CA SER A 294 19.71 -1.92 -3.50
C SER A 294 18.84 -2.27 -2.29
N THR A 295 19.25 -1.89 -1.08
CA THR A 295 18.56 -2.32 0.16
C THR A 295 18.10 -1.15 1.03
N ILE A 296 19.01 -0.56 1.81
CA ILE A 296 18.65 0.39 2.88
C ILE A 296 18.29 1.78 2.35
N LEU A 297 18.83 2.16 1.18
CA LEU A 297 18.53 3.41 0.48
C LEU A 297 17.31 3.28 -0.44
N LEU A 298 16.81 2.07 -0.67
CA LEU A 298 15.71 1.82 -1.58
C LEU A 298 14.46 2.59 -1.17
N ARG A 299 13.93 3.38 -2.11
CA ARG A 299 12.72 4.17 -1.90
C ARG A 299 11.48 3.37 -2.26
N ARG A 300 10.48 3.42 -1.37
CA ARG A 300 9.14 2.94 -1.69
C ARG A 300 8.44 3.91 -2.62
N HIS A 301 7.98 3.42 -3.77
CA HIS A 301 7.18 4.20 -4.71
C HIS A 301 5.71 3.84 -4.53
N SER A 302 4.85 4.83 -4.36
CA SER A 302 3.40 4.59 -4.24
C SER A 302 2.73 4.22 -5.56
N ILE A 303 3.32 4.61 -6.70
CA ILE A 303 2.69 4.49 -8.02
C ILE A 303 3.40 3.40 -8.82
N PRO A 304 2.69 2.36 -9.28
CA PRO A 304 3.25 1.37 -10.19
C PRO A 304 3.87 2.00 -11.44
N LEU A 305 3.24 3.04 -12.00
CA LEU A 305 3.74 3.75 -13.19
C LEU A 305 5.10 4.40 -12.96
N THR A 306 5.28 5.11 -11.84
CA THR A 306 6.56 5.78 -11.53
C THR A 306 7.62 4.80 -11.04
N ALA A 307 7.20 3.64 -10.52
CA ALA A 307 8.09 2.63 -9.98
C ALA A 307 8.64 1.70 -11.06
N PHE A 308 7.86 1.42 -12.10
CA PHE A 308 8.20 0.41 -13.09
C PHE A 308 9.57 0.63 -13.72
N LEU A 309 9.83 1.82 -14.26
CA LEU A 309 11.09 2.11 -14.94
C LEU A 309 12.29 2.15 -13.97
N PRO A 310 12.24 2.87 -12.82
CA PRO A 310 13.33 2.84 -11.86
C PRO A 310 13.64 1.44 -11.30
N LEU A 311 12.62 0.64 -10.98
CA LEU A 311 12.83 -0.71 -10.42
C LEU A 311 13.52 -1.65 -11.43
N ILE A 312 13.22 -1.52 -12.72
CA ILE A 312 13.91 -2.27 -13.77
C ILE A 312 15.37 -1.83 -13.85
N TRP A 313 15.63 -0.52 -13.79
CA TRP A 313 16.98 0.02 -13.85
C TRP A 313 17.85 -0.41 -12.67
N HIS A 314 17.25 -0.55 -11.49
CA HIS A 314 17.92 -1.05 -10.28
C HIS A 314 17.88 -2.58 -10.15
N CYS A 315 17.56 -3.32 -11.22
CA CYS A 315 17.55 -4.78 -11.27
C CYS A 315 16.61 -5.49 -10.27
N HIS A 316 15.60 -4.81 -9.73
CA HIS A 316 14.57 -5.42 -8.89
C HIS A 316 13.39 -5.92 -9.76
N TYR A 317 13.61 -7.06 -10.43
CA TYR A 317 12.66 -7.60 -11.41
C TYR A 317 11.31 -8.00 -10.81
N THR A 318 11.28 -8.63 -9.62
CA THR A 318 10.01 -9.10 -9.04
C THR A 318 9.06 -7.94 -8.73
N PRO A 319 9.47 -6.88 -7.99
CA PRO A 319 8.60 -5.73 -7.77
C PRO A 319 8.23 -5.00 -9.07
N ALA A 320 9.10 -5.00 -10.09
CA ALA A 320 8.80 -4.42 -11.40
C ALA A 320 7.71 -5.19 -12.17
N MET A 321 7.76 -6.52 -12.19
CA MET A 321 6.71 -7.36 -12.81
C MET A 321 5.35 -7.17 -12.12
N ILE A 322 5.35 -7.01 -10.80
CA ILE A 322 4.14 -6.73 -10.02
C ILE A 322 3.64 -5.31 -10.32
N ALA A 323 4.52 -4.33 -10.49
CA ALA A 323 4.15 -2.97 -10.89
C ALA A 323 3.45 -2.98 -12.26
N PHE A 324 4.02 -3.69 -13.23
CA PHE A 324 3.40 -3.89 -14.55
C PHE A 324 2.03 -4.54 -14.44
N THR A 325 1.89 -5.57 -13.60
CA THR A 325 0.61 -6.24 -13.38
C THR A 325 -0.41 -5.33 -12.70
N GLY A 326 0.03 -4.44 -11.81
CA GLY A 326 -0.81 -3.37 -11.26
C GLY A 326 -1.34 -2.40 -12.33
N LEU A 327 -0.51 -2.03 -13.31
CA LEU A 327 -0.95 -1.24 -14.46
C LEU A 327 -1.94 -2.01 -15.36
N ALA A 328 -1.70 -3.31 -15.58
CA ALA A 328 -2.64 -4.16 -16.28
C ALA A 328 -3.98 -4.30 -15.54
N ALA A 329 -3.97 -4.29 -14.20
CA ALA A 329 -5.19 -4.31 -13.38
C ALA A 329 -6.05 -3.05 -13.56
N GLU A 330 -5.41 -1.89 -13.76
CA GLU A 330 -6.11 -0.65 -14.10
C GLU A 330 -6.78 -0.74 -15.49
N LEU A 331 -6.11 -1.34 -16.47
CA LEU A 331 -6.71 -1.64 -17.78
C LEU A 331 -7.83 -2.68 -17.68
N LEU A 332 -7.71 -3.65 -16.76
CA LEU A 332 -8.74 -4.66 -16.52
C LEU A 332 -10.06 -4.04 -16.08
N ILE A 333 -10.05 -2.95 -15.28
CA ILE A 333 -11.29 -2.25 -14.87
C ILE A 333 -12.08 -1.82 -16.10
N VAL A 334 -11.40 -1.21 -17.07
CA VAL A 334 -12.02 -0.73 -18.32
C VAL A 334 -12.54 -1.93 -19.13
N SER A 335 -11.72 -2.96 -19.29
CA SER A 335 -12.08 -4.16 -20.06
C SER A 335 -13.26 -4.93 -19.43
N LEU A 336 -13.30 -5.08 -18.10
CA LEU A 336 -14.41 -5.76 -17.40
C LEU A 336 -15.72 -4.99 -17.54
N SER A 337 -15.66 -3.65 -17.60
CA SER A 337 -16.83 -2.79 -17.83
C SER A 337 -17.38 -2.86 -19.26
N GLY A 338 -16.56 -3.34 -20.20
CA GLY A 338 -16.91 -3.55 -21.61
C GLY A 338 -17.51 -4.94 -21.91
N LEU A 339 -17.39 -5.87 -20.96
CA LEU A 339 -17.89 -7.25 -21.09
C LEU A 339 -19.42 -7.34 -21.10
N PRO A 340 -20.18 -6.59 -20.27
CA PRO A 340 -21.63 -6.63 -20.31
C PRO A 340 -22.20 -6.06 -21.61
N TYR A 341 -23.14 -6.78 -22.21
CA TYR A 341 -23.74 -6.40 -23.50
C TYR A 341 -24.43 -5.04 -23.45
N ARG A 342 -24.18 -4.21 -24.48
CA ARG A 342 -24.87 -2.93 -24.70
C ARG A 342 -25.65 -2.96 -26.01
N PRO A 343 -26.88 -2.40 -26.06
CA PRO A 343 -27.56 -2.17 -27.32
C PRO A 343 -26.69 -1.26 -28.19
N GLY A 344 -26.37 -1.70 -29.42
CA GLY A 344 -25.49 -0.97 -30.34
C GLY A 344 -23.99 -1.28 -30.25
N GLN A 345 -23.54 -2.17 -29.36
CA GLN A 345 -22.14 -2.60 -29.31
C GLN A 345 -21.80 -3.52 -30.48
N SER A 346 -20.71 -3.24 -31.18
CA SER A 346 -20.25 -4.10 -32.26
C SER A 346 -19.70 -5.43 -31.72
N ARG A 347 -19.86 -6.50 -32.51
CA ARG A 347 -19.32 -7.83 -32.15
C ARG A 347 -17.80 -7.80 -31.99
N GLY A 348 -17.11 -6.98 -32.79
CA GLY A 348 -15.65 -6.80 -32.71
C GLY A 348 -15.22 -6.20 -31.38
N GLU A 349 -15.91 -5.15 -30.91
CA GLU A 349 -15.63 -4.54 -29.60
C GLU A 349 -15.81 -5.53 -28.45
N PHE A 350 -16.90 -6.30 -28.45
CA PHE A 350 -17.15 -7.30 -27.40
C PHE A 350 -16.03 -8.34 -27.34
N LEU A 351 -15.61 -8.89 -28.48
CA LEU A 351 -14.53 -9.87 -28.54
C LEU A 351 -13.19 -9.27 -28.14
N PHE A 352 -12.89 -8.04 -28.56
CA PHE A 352 -11.66 -7.33 -28.18
C PHE A 352 -11.56 -7.18 -26.66
N TRP A 353 -12.61 -6.71 -25.99
CA TRP A 353 -12.61 -6.56 -24.53
C TRP A 353 -12.58 -7.93 -23.82
N GLY A 354 -13.29 -8.93 -24.34
CA GLY A 354 -13.30 -10.28 -23.79
C GLY A 354 -11.93 -10.96 -23.83
N ILE A 355 -11.25 -10.92 -24.97
CA ILE A 355 -9.89 -11.47 -25.14
C ILE A 355 -8.90 -10.68 -24.29
N THR A 356 -9.01 -9.35 -24.25
CA THR A 356 -8.16 -8.50 -23.40
C THR A 356 -8.30 -8.89 -21.93
N CYS A 357 -9.53 -9.01 -21.41
CA CYS A 357 -9.79 -9.49 -20.05
C CYS A 357 -9.15 -10.85 -19.80
N LEU A 358 -9.36 -11.82 -20.71
CA LEU A 358 -8.82 -13.17 -20.59
C LEU A 358 -7.29 -13.14 -20.52
N SER A 359 -6.63 -12.35 -21.38
CA SER A 359 -5.18 -12.20 -21.40
C SER A 359 -4.62 -11.59 -20.11
N ILE A 360 -5.28 -10.56 -19.56
CA ILE A 360 -4.83 -9.92 -18.33
C ILE A 360 -5.02 -10.84 -17.13
N LEU A 361 -6.16 -11.54 -17.04
CA LEU A 361 -6.44 -12.47 -15.93
C LEU A 361 -5.48 -13.67 -15.93
N THR A 362 -5.12 -14.21 -17.09
CA THR A 362 -4.13 -15.30 -17.17
C THR A 362 -2.74 -14.83 -16.74
N ILE A 363 -2.30 -13.65 -17.18
CA ILE A 363 -1.04 -13.04 -16.72
C ILE A 363 -1.06 -12.86 -15.20
N MET A 364 -2.16 -12.35 -14.63
CA MET A 364 -2.30 -12.17 -13.19
C MET A 364 -2.14 -13.48 -12.40
N LEU A 365 -2.74 -14.58 -12.86
CA LEU A 365 -2.62 -15.89 -12.21
C LEU A 365 -1.18 -16.41 -12.25
N ILE A 366 -0.50 -16.29 -13.40
CA ILE A 366 0.91 -16.69 -13.54
C ILE A 366 1.80 -15.88 -12.58
N GLN A 367 1.56 -14.57 -12.49
CA GLN A 367 2.32 -13.68 -11.61
C GLN A 367 2.13 -14.01 -10.12
N LEU A 368 0.94 -14.48 -9.72
CA LEU A 368 0.72 -14.95 -8.34
C LEU A 368 1.52 -16.21 -8.01
N ILE A 369 1.70 -17.13 -8.97
CA ILE A 369 2.56 -18.31 -8.80
C ILE A 369 4.02 -17.88 -8.61
N PHE A 370 4.50 -16.94 -9.44
CA PHE A 370 5.86 -16.40 -9.32
C PHE A 370 6.06 -15.69 -7.97
N LEU A 371 5.09 -14.86 -7.58
CA LEU A 371 5.08 -14.17 -6.29
C LEU A 371 5.09 -15.16 -5.11
N ALA A 372 4.31 -16.24 -5.18
CA ALA A 372 4.31 -17.27 -4.15
C ALA A 372 5.68 -17.94 -4.01
N ASN A 373 6.36 -18.21 -5.13
CA ASN A 373 7.72 -18.73 -5.11
C ASN A 373 8.73 -17.72 -4.54
N TRP A 374 8.61 -16.45 -4.94
CA TRP A 374 9.47 -15.38 -4.44
C TRP A 374 9.30 -15.17 -2.92
N ARG A 375 8.06 -15.20 -2.41
CA ARG A 375 7.78 -15.07 -0.97
C ARG A 375 8.32 -16.23 -0.13
N ARG A 376 8.56 -17.41 -0.72
CA ARG A 376 9.22 -18.51 -0.01
C ARG A 376 10.67 -18.19 0.34
N LYS A 377 11.32 -17.29 -0.40
CA LYS A 377 12.68 -16.81 -0.12
C LYS A 377 12.73 -15.74 0.99
N LEU A 378 11.59 -15.34 1.54
CA LEU A 378 11.53 -14.31 2.56
C LEU A 378 12.11 -14.85 3.88
N PRO A 379 13.13 -14.19 4.47
CA PRO A 379 13.69 -14.63 5.74
C PRO A 379 12.64 -14.56 6.86
N HIS A 380 12.95 -15.21 7.97
CA HIS A 380 12.07 -15.16 9.14
C HIS A 380 12.00 -13.74 9.72
N LEU A 381 10.90 -13.05 9.43
CA LEU A 381 10.54 -11.76 10.02
C LEU A 381 9.44 -11.95 11.09
N PRO A 382 9.74 -11.74 12.39
CA PRO A 382 8.72 -11.83 13.44
C PRO A 382 7.62 -10.77 13.27
N ARG A 383 7.94 -9.63 12.64
CA ARG A 383 7.00 -8.52 12.39
C ARG A 383 7.07 -8.10 10.93
N ALA A 384 5.93 -7.76 10.35
CA ALA A 384 5.91 -7.12 9.04
C ALA A 384 6.49 -5.69 9.16
N PRO A 385 7.50 -5.30 8.35
CA PRO A 385 8.08 -3.96 8.35
C PRO A 385 7.18 -2.95 7.60
N GLU A 386 5.87 -3.00 7.86
CA GLU A 386 4.87 -2.12 7.25
C GLU A 386 4.74 -0.78 7.99
N SER A 387 5.20 -0.71 9.24
CA SER A 387 5.14 0.47 10.10
C SER A 387 6.53 0.96 10.49
N ILE A 388 6.65 2.27 10.74
CA ILE A 388 7.90 2.87 11.22
C ILE A 388 8.35 2.17 12.51
N ALA A 389 7.47 1.97 13.48
CA ALA A 389 7.80 1.25 14.72
C ALA A 389 8.34 -0.18 14.48
N ALA A 390 7.80 -0.92 13.51
CA ALA A 390 8.31 -2.25 13.19
C ALA A 390 9.72 -2.19 12.61
N VAL A 391 9.99 -1.26 11.67
CA VAL A 391 11.35 -1.06 11.15
C VAL A 391 12.30 -0.59 12.25
N MET A 392 11.83 0.27 13.15
CA MET A 392 12.63 0.76 14.28
C MET A 392 13.11 -0.39 15.18
N THR A 393 12.30 -1.43 15.38
CA THR A 393 12.69 -2.57 16.19
C THR A 393 13.82 -3.41 15.59
N TYR A 394 14.06 -3.31 14.28
CA TYR A 394 15.17 -3.97 13.60
C TYR A 394 16.46 -3.14 13.60
N VAL A 395 16.36 -1.84 13.82
CA VAL A 395 17.48 -0.90 13.69
C VAL A 395 17.91 -0.29 15.03
N ALA A 396 17.08 -0.30 16.06
CA ALA A 396 17.44 0.26 17.36
C ALA A 396 18.70 -0.37 17.95
N GLY A 397 19.68 0.40 18.42
CA GLY A 397 20.91 -0.12 19.04
C GLY A 397 21.91 -0.71 18.04
N THR A 398 21.75 -0.46 16.74
CA THR A 398 22.67 -0.98 15.71
C THR A 398 23.81 -0.02 15.42
N SER A 399 24.82 -0.45 14.64
CA SER A 399 25.85 0.50 14.20
C SER A 399 25.30 1.52 13.21
N MET A 400 24.22 1.19 12.48
CA MET A 400 23.52 2.12 11.59
C MET A 400 23.00 3.39 12.29
N THR A 401 22.41 3.28 13.49
CA THR A 401 21.92 4.47 14.22
C THR A 401 23.06 5.42 14.60
N ARG A 402 24.27 4.87 14.81
CA ARG A 402 25.48 5.61 15.16
C ARG A 402 26.15 6.21 13.92
N ASP A 403 26.19 5.46 12.83
CA ASP A 403 26.80 5.86 11.55
C ASP A 403 25.97 6.92 10.81
N PHE A 404 24.64 6.84 10.90
CA PHE A 404 23.74 7.77 10.21
C PHE A 404 23.37 9.00 11.03
N ASN A 405 23.99 9.13 12.19
CA ASN A 405 23.83 10.26 13.08
C ASN A 405 24.31 11.55 12.40
N GLY A 406 23.47 12.58 12.40
CA GLY A 406 23.74 13.86 11.75
C GLY A 406 23.35 13.91 10.27
N LEU A 407 22.87 12.80 9.70
CA LEU A 407 22.37 12.76 8.33
C LEU A 407 20.87 13.11 8.22
N GLU A 408 20.21 13.44 9.34
CA GLU A 408 18.74 13.61 9.39
C GLU A 408 18.27 14.88 8.66
N GLN A 409 19.09 15.94 8.69
CA GLN A 409 18.81 17.24 8.09
C GLN A 409 19.41 17.42 6.69
N LEU A 410 20.30 16.53 6.27
CA LEU A 410 20.98 16.62 4.96
C LEU A 410 20.01 16.39 3.81
N LYS A 411 20.25 17.05 2.67
CA LYS A 411 19.48 16.80 1.44
C LYS A 411 19.58 15.33 1.06
N ARG A 412 18.52 14.75 0.50
CA ARG A 412 18.49 13.33 0.13
C ARG A 412 19.72 12.88 -0.65
N SER A 413 20.13 13.63 -1.67
CA SER A 413 21.31 13.29 -2.47
C SER A 413 22.60 13.32 -1.65
N GLU A 414 22.73 14.26 -0.72
CA GLU A 414 23.90 14.40 0.16
C GLU A 414 23.94 13.28 1.20
N ARG A 415 22.78 12.94 1.78
CA ARG A 415 22.63 11.79 2.69
C ARG A 415 22.96 10.48 1.99
N ASP A 416 22.36 10.23 0.83
CA ASP A 416 22.55 8.98 0.10
C ASP A 416 24.01 8.86 -0.35
N GLN A 417 24.68 9.97 -0.71
CA GLN A 417 26.12 10.00 -0.95
C GLN A 417 26.95 9.74 0.31
N ALA A 418 26.65 10.39 1.43
CA ALA A 418 27.35 10.18 2.68
C ALA A 418 27.27 8.72 3.16
N ILE A 419 26.14 8.04 2.92
CA ILE A 419 25.99 6.62 3.23
C ILE A 419 26.83 5.75 2.29
N ARG A 420 26.93 6.11 1.01
CA ARG A 420 27.82 5.41 0.05
C ARG A 420 29.28 5.57 0.42
N ASP A 421 29.67 6.76 0.87
CA ASP A 421 31.04 7.09 1.27
C ASP A 421 31.49 6.29 2.52
N LEU A 422 30.56 5.67 3.26
CA LEU A 422 30.91 4.76 4.36
C LEU A 422 31.45 3.41 3.85
N GLU A 423 31.20 3.03 2.60
CA GLU A 423 31.63 1.76 1.98
C GLU A 423 31.26 0.50 2.79
N LYS A 424 30.18 0.57 3.57
CA LYS A 424 29.70 -0.53 4.41
C LYS A 424 28.66 -1.37 3.69
N THR A 425 28.71 -2.67 3.91
CA THR A 425 27.68 -3.62 3.48
C THR A 425 26.77 -3.97 4.66
N TYR A 426 25.51 -4.27 4.37
CA TYR A 426 24.48 -4.47 5.37
C TYR A 426 23.80 -5.83 5.22
N ALA A 427 23.35 -6.38 6.34
CA ALA A 427 22.74 -7.71 6.43
C ALA A 427 21.57 -7.72 7.42
N TYR A 428 20.64 -8.66 7.23
CA TYR A 428 19.63 -9.02 8.22
C TYR A 428 20.01 -10.32 8.91
N TRP A 429 20.32 -10.29 10.20
CA TRP A 429 20.88 -11.43 10.93
C TRP A 429 20.65 -11.37 12.45
N TRP A 430 21.05 -12.43 13.16
CA TRP A 430 20.95 -12.54 14.61
C TRP A 430 22.13 -11.88 15.33
N ARG A 431 21.91 -10.72 15.95
CA ARG A 431 22.93 -10.06 16.76
C ARG A 431 22.81 -10.43 18.23
N ARG A 432 23.94 -10.82 18.84
CA ARG A 432 24.08 -10.90 20.29
C ARG A 432 24.46 -9.53 20.83
N GLU A 433 23.63 -8.99 21.73
CA GLU A 433 23.90 -7.75 22.46
C GLU A 433 24.85 -8.00 23.63
N GLU A 434 25.38 -6.91 24.21
CA GLU A 434 26.25 -6.94 25.39
C GLU A 434 25.54 -7.62 26.59
N ASP A 435 24.22 -7.48 26.68
CA ASP A 435 23.34 -8.11 27.68
C ASP A 435 23.13 -9.62 27.47
N GLY A 436 23.77 -10.23 26.47
CA GLY A 436 23.62 -11.66 26.13
C GLY A 436 22.31 -12.02 25.42
N ARG A 437 21.41 -11.07 25.22
CA ARG A 437 20.18 -11.26 24.42
C ARG A 437 20.53 -11.36 22.95
N ILE A 438 19.82 -12.24 22.24
CA ILE A 438 19.95 -12.42 20.80
C ILE A 438 18.72 -11.81 20.15
N ARG A 439 18.89 -11.02 19.08
CA ARG A 439 17.79 -10.37 18.36
C ARG A 439 18.02 -10.25 16.86
N TRP A 440 16.92 -10.23 16.11
CA TRP A 440 16.92 -9.92 14.69
C TRP A 440 17.21 -8.44 14.47
N VAL A 441 18.26 -8.13 13.72
CA VAL A 441 18.62 -6.75 13.40
C VAL A 441 18.99 -6.61 11.93
N VAL A 442 18.81 -5.39 11.44
CA VAL A 442 19.41 -4.91 10.20
C VAL A 442 20.62 -4.06 10.59
N ASP A 443 21.82 -4.55 10.30
CA ASP A 443 23.08 -3.92 10.73
C ASP A 443 24.19 -4.16 9.70
N VAL A 444 25.33 -3.49 9.88
CA VAL A 444 26.55 -3.72 9.10
C VAL A 444 26.96 -5.19 9.23
N VAL A 445 27.51 -5.76 8.16
CA VAL A 445 28.06 -7.12 8.19
C VAL A 445 29.10 -7.23 9.32
N PRO A 446 28.96 -8.20 10.25
CA PRO A 446 29.81 -8.25 11.43
C PRO A 446 31.25 -8.66 11.10
N GLU A 447 32.22 -7.86 11.55
CA GLU A 447 33.64 -8.23 11.51
C GLU A 447 34.01 -9.22 12.62
N ASN A 448 33.28 -9.21 13.74
CA ASN A 448 33.53 -10.08 14.89
C ASN A 448 33.15 -11.55 14.59
N LYS A 449 34.08 -12.48 14.81
CA LYS A 449 33.92 -13.93 14.58
C LYS A 449 32.66 -14.52 15.22
N ASN A 450 32.30 -14.11 16.45
CA ASN A 450 31.12 -14.66 17.15
C ASN A 450 29.81 -14.25 16.47
N ASN A 451 29.75 -13.01 16.00
CA ASN A 451 28.59 -12.47 15.29
C ASN A 451 28.54 -12.97 13.85
N ARG A 452 29.69 -13.16 13.22
CA ARG A 452 29.80 -13.78 11.90
C ARG A 452 29.31 -15.23 11.93
N ALA A 453 29.66 -16.00 12.96
CA ALA A 453 29.10 -17.34 13.16
C ALA A 453 27.58 -17.35 13.35
N LEU A 454 27.01 -16.32 14.01
CA LEU A 454 25.56 -16.17 14.13
C LEU A 454 24.89 -15.80 12.79
N MET A 455 25.57 -15.00 11.97
CA MET A 455 25.10 -14.66 10.62
C MET A 455 25.15 -15.88 9.70
N ASP A 456 26.26 -16.61 9.69
CA ASP A 456 26.44 -17.82 8.88
C ASP A 456 25.45 -18.91 9.32
N GLY A 457 25.26 -19.10 10.63
CA GLY A 457 24.24 -20.00 11.16
C GLY A 457 22.81 -19.56 10.81
N ALA A 458 22.53 -18.25 10.75
CA ALA A 458 21.22 -17.75 10.32
C ALA A 458 20.89 -18.12 8.87
N SER A 459 21.92 -18.15 7.99
CA SER A 459 21.78 -18.51 6.58
C SER A 459 21.48 -20.00 6.37
N GLU A 460 21.84 -20.87 7.32
CA GLU A 460 21.49 -22.31 7.28
C GLU A 460 20.03 -22.59 7.67
N PHE A 461 19.36 -21.65 8.36
CA PHE A 461 17.96 -21.77 8.81
C PHE A 461 16.96 -20.99 7.95
N SER A 462 17.41 -20.23 6.95
CA SER A 462 16.58 -19.37 6.09
C SER A 462 16.00 -20.07 4.86
#